data_AF-A0A1D8G9G2-F1
#
_entry.id   AF-A0A1D8G9G2-F1
#
_cell.length_a   1.000
_cell.length_b   1.000
_cell.length_c   1.000
_cell.angle_alpha   90.00
_cell.angle_beta   90.00
_cell.angle_gamma   90.00
#
_symmetry.space_group_name_H-M   'P 1'
#
loop_
_entity.id
_entity.type
_entity.pdbx_description
1 polymer ?
#
loop_
_entity_poly.entity_id
_entity_poly.type
_entity_poly.pdbx_seq_one_letter_code
_entity_poly.pdbx_strand_id
1 'polypeptide(L)'
;MPARHGLRLLSRLPGNGCVFADSDWWWWLVPAGSDADLRWPLPACYAPGGYVPDRQPRLMRRPGTTSPYTPPIPLYLMVCQLTGTAPAWTVPDLGSRI
;
A
#
# COMPACT_ATOMS: atom_id res chain seq x y z
N MET A 1 -1.04 7.42 1.83
CA MET A 1 -2.38 7.33 2.45
C MET A 1 -2.55 8.41 3.51
N PRO A 2 -3.71 9.08 3.65
CA PRO A 2 -3.90 10.09 4.70
C PRO A 2 -3.87 9.53 6.12
N ALA A 3 -3.38 10.34 7.07
CA ALA A 3 -3.10 9.93 8.44
C ALA A 3 -4.31 9.35 9.21
N ARG A 4 -5.52 9.86 8.96
CA ARG A 4 -6.77 9.35 9.55
C ARG A 4 -7.03 7.86 9.32
N HIS A 5 -6.42 7.28 8.28
CA HIS A 5 -6.55 5.87 7.91
C HIS A 5 -5.36 5.02 8.36
N GLY A 6 -4.27 5.65 8.80
CA GLY A 6 -2.97 5.04 8.96
C GLY A 6 -2.94 3.89 9.96
N LEU A 7 -3.38 4.17 11.18
CA LEU A 7 -3.44 3.19 12.27
C LEU A 7 -4.36 2.01 11.95
N ARG A 8 -5.47 2.26 11.25
CA ARG A 8 -6.43 1.21 10.87
C ARG A 8 -5.87 0.24 9.83
N LEU A 9 -5.06 0.74 8.89
CA LEU A 9 -4.33 -0.12 7.96
C LEU A 9 -3.22 -0.88 8.70
N LEU A 10 -2.45 -0.19 9.53
CA LEU A 10 -1.33 -0.77 10.28
C LEU A 10 -1.78 -1.94 11.16
N SER A 11 -2.92 -1.81 11.85
CA SER A 11 -3.44 -2.82 12.79
C SER A 11 -4.01 -4.07 12.11
N ARG A 12 -4.42 -3.96 10.84
CA ARG A 12 -5.10 -5.05 10.10
C ARG A 12 -4.19 -5.79 9.12
N LEU A 13 -3.06 -5.19 8.73
CA LEU A 13 -2.16 -5.81 7.77
C LEU A 13 -1.36 -6.96 8.40
N PRO A 14 -1.40 -8.18 7.82
CA PRO A 14 -0.53 -9.27 8.24
C PRO A 14 0.93 -8.81 8.06
N GLY A 15 1.69 -8.86 9.15
CA GLY A 15 2.87 -8.02 9.32
C GLY A 15 4.12 -8.51 8.60
N ASN A 16 4.66 -7.65 7.73
CA ASN A 16 6.08 -7.36 7.50
C ASN A 16 6.17 -6.07 6.65
N GLY A 17 7.30 -5.35 6.73
CA GLY A 17 7.55 -4.12 5.96
C GLY A 17 7.67 -2.83 6.78
N CYS A 18 8.38 -1.86 6.22
CA CYS A 18 8.60 -0.53 6.76
C CYS A 18 7.40 0.39 6.53
N VAL A 19 7.01 1.11 7.57
CA VAL A 19 5.95 2.13 7.49
C VAL A 19 6.45 3.43 8.10
N PHE A 20 6.36 4.50 7.33
CA PHE A 20 6.64 5.87 7.77
C PHE A 20 5.34 6.66 7.86
N ALA A 21 5.33 7.68 8.70
CA ALA A 21 4.21 8.62 8.75
C ALA A 21 4.59 9.96 9.35
N ASP A 22 3.78 10.97 9.03
CA ASP A 22 3.73 12.24 9.74
C ASP A 22 2.27 12.63 10.04
N SER A 23 2.03 13.93 10.27
CA SER A 23 0.71 14.48 10.58
C SER A 23 -0.34 14.24 9.49
N ASP A 24 0.10 14.17 8.24
CA ASP A 24 -0.81 14.24 7.09
C ASP A 24 -0.87 12.92 6.33
N TRP A 25 0.28 12.25 6.19
CA TRP A 25 0.41 11.07 5.34
C TRP A 25 1.19 9.95 6.00
N TRP A 26 0.83 8.75 5.57
CA TRP A 26 1.46 7.49 5.88
C TRP A 26 1.92 6.84 4.59
N TRP A 27 3.10 6.24 4.64
CA TRP A 27 3.77 5.58 3.53
C TRP A 27 4.17 4.17 3.93
N TRP A 28 3.72 3.21 3.14
CA TRP A 28 4.18 1.83 3.19
C TRP A 28 5.19 1.67 2.07
N LEU A 29 6.39 1.21 2.40
CA LEU A 29 7.34 0.81 1.37
C LEU A 29 6.82 -0.48 0.73
N VAL A 30 6.76 -0.51 -0.59
CA VAL A 30 6.40 -1.69 -1.41
C VAL A 30 7.46 -1.86 -2.50
N PRO A 31 7.61 -3.06 -3.09
CA PRO A 31 8.56 -3.25 -4.18
C PRO A 31 8.21 -2.34 -5.38
N ALA A 32 9.21 -1.93 -6.15
CA ALA A 32 8.97 -1.23 -7.41
C ALA A 32 8.07 -2.07 -8.34
N GLY A 33 7.15 -1.40 -9.05
CA GLY A 33 6.17 -2.05 -9.92
C GLY A 33 4.92 -2.56 -9.20
N SER A 34 4.72 -2.19 -7.93
CA SER A 34 3.48 -2.55 -7.19
C SER A 34 2.22 -1.82 -7.67
N ASP A 35 2.33 -1.03 -8.73
CA ASP A 35 1.23 -0.44 -9.50
C ASP A 35 0.94 -1.21 -10.80
N ALA A 36 1.77 -2.17 -11.18
CA ALA A 36 1.50 -3.05 -12.32
C ALA A 36 0.21 -3.83 -12.05
N ASP A 37 -0.80 -3.63 -12.91
CA ASP A 37 -2.14 -4.22 -12.81
C ASP A 37 -2.90 -3.89 -11.50
N LEU A 38 -2.40 -2.97 -10.67
CA LEU A 38 -2.99 -2.56 -9.40
C LEU A 38 -3.35 -1.08 -9.43
N ARG A 39 -4.64 -0.78 -9.67
CA ARG A 39 -5.15 0.58 -9.58
C ARG A 39 -5.42 0.97 -8.14
N TRP A 40 -4.42 1.56 -7.48
CA TRP A 40 -4.53 2.06 -6.10
C TRP A 40 -5.69 3.07 -5.96
N PRO A 41 -6.66 2.82 -5.07
CA PRO A 41 -7.84 3.67 -4.95
C PRO A 41 -7.55 4.91 -4.12
N LEU A 42 -8.18 6.03 -4.48
CA LEU A 42 -8.11 7.24 -3.67
C LEU A 42 -8.68 6.97 -2.26
N PRO A 43 -8.06 7.53 -1.21
CA PRO A 43 -6.99 8.53 -1.24
C PRO A 43 -5.56 7.93 -1.18
N ALA A 44 -5.39 6.63 -1.41
CA ALA A 44 -4.06 6.05 -1.57
C ALA A 44 -3.55 6.32 -2.99
N CYS A 45 -2.24 6.54 -3.10
CA CYS A 45 -1.54 6.60 -4.37
C CYS A 45 -0.24 5.81 -4.26
N TYR A 46 0.12 5.12 -5.34
CA TYR A 46 1.47 4.63 -5.51
C TYR A 46 2.36 5.80 -5.91
N ALA A 47 3.55 5.90 -5.31
CA ALA A 47 4.55 6.92 -5.60
C ALA A 47 5.75 6.24 -6.28
N PRO A 48 5.85 6.26 -7.63
CA PRO A 48 6.98 5.68 -8.34
C PRO A 48 8.32 6.31 -7.90
N GLY A 49 9.35 5.49 -7.71
CA GLY A 49 10.64 5.94 -7.14
C GLY A 49 10.57 6.30 -5.65
N GLY A 50 9.40 6.12 -5.03
CA GLY A 50 8.98 6.38 -3.65
C GLY A 50 10.03 6.97 -2.72
N TYR A 51 10.08 8.30 -2.66
CA TYR A 51 10.78 9.02 -1.60
C TYR A 51 9.78 9.36 -0.48
N VAL A 52 10.14 9.07 0.76
CA VAL A 52 9.44 9.61 1.94
C VAL A 52 9.95 11.03 2.13
N PRO A 53 9.10 12.07 1.97
CA PRO A 53 9.55 13.45 2.09
C PRO A 53 10.24 13.72 3.42
N ASP A 54 11.36 14.44 3.41
CA ASP A 54 12.04 14.90 4.62
C ASP A 54 11.26 16.06 5.28
N ARG A 55 10.10 15.70 5.82
CA ARG A 55 9.20 16.55 6.60
C ARG A 55 8.99 15.98 8.00
N GLN A 56 10.10 15.52 8.59
CA GLN A 56 10.15 14.81 9.87
C GLN A 56 9.29 13.52 9.91
N PRO A 57 9.42 12.62 8.92
CA PRO A 57 8.70 11.36 8.93
C PRO A 57 9.16 10.49 10.11
N ARG A 58 8.21 9.93 10.83
CA ARG A 58 8.46 8.98 11.92
C ARG A 58 8.31 7.56 11.42
N LEU A 59 9.22 6.69 11.84
CA LEU A 59 9.14 5.26 11.58
C LEU A 59 8.09 4.63 12.51
N MET A 60 6.96 4.22 11.95
CA MET A 60 5.84 3.61 12.68
C MET A 60 5.99 2.10 12.81
N ARG A 61 6.62 1.45 11.83
CA ARG A 61 6.94 0.01 11.88
C ARG A 61 8.28 -0.25 11.22
N ARG A 62 9.15 -0.97 11.94
CA ARG A 62 10.34 -1.62 11.39
C ARG A 62 9.98 -2.98 10.79
N PRO A 63 10.67 -3.43 9.73
CA PRO A 63 10.43 -4.74 9.17
C PRO A 63 10.92 -5.80 10.18
N GLY A 64 10.16 -6.89 10.34
CA GLY A 64 10.59 -8.04 11.15
C GLY A 64 11.58 -8.95 10.42
N THR A 65 11.82 -8.69 9.13
CA THR A 65 12.70 -9.45 8.25
C THR A 65 13.73 -8.52 7.60
N THR A 66 14.64 -9.09 6.81
CA THR A 66 15.62 -8.34 6.02
C THR A 66 15.00 -7.50 4.89
N SER A 67 13.75 -7.80 4.51
CA SER A 67 13.06 -7.06 3.46
C SER A 67 12.30 -5.86 4.05
N PRO A 68 12.53 -4.63 3.56
CA PRO A 68 11.81 -3.44 4.02
C PRO A 68 10.39 -3.36 3.45
N TYR A 69 10.02 -4.28 2.56
CA TYR A 69 8.81 -4.15 1.76
C TYR A 69 7.59 -4.74 2.46
N THR A 70 6.52 -3.95 2.48
CA THR A 70 5.17 -4.39 2.77
C THR A 70 4.67 -5.22 1.58
N PRO A 71 4.06 -6.40 1.81
CA PRO A 71 3.43 -7.17 0.75
C PRO A 71 2.36 -6.33 0.01
N PRO A 72 2.53 -6.04 -1.29
CA PRO A 72 1.68 -5.08 -2.00
C PRO A 72 0.24 -5.59 -2.20
N ILE A 73 0.05 -6.88 -2.47
CA ILE A 73 -1.29 -7.46 -2.67
C ILE A 73 -2.15 -7.36 -1.39
N PRO A 74 -1.69 -7.81 -0.19
CA PRO A 74 -2.43 -7.59 1.04
C PRO A 74 -2.70 -6.11 1.35
N LEU A 75 -1.72 -5.24 1.12
CA LEU A 75 -1.89 -3.79 1.31
C LEU A 75 -2.98 -3.23 0.39
N TYR A 76 -2.92 -3.54 -0.91
CA TYR A 76 -3.89 -3.12 -1.91
C TYR A 76 -5.32 -3.52 -1.53
N LEU A 77 -5.54 -4.80 -1.21
CA LEU A 77 -6.85 -5.32 -0.83
C LEU A 77 -7.40 -4.63 0.43
N MET A 78 -6.54 -4.35 1.40
CA MET A 78 -6.94 -3.62 2.61
C MET A 78 -7.31 -2.17 2.32
N VAL A 79 -6.57 -1.49 1.42
CA VAL A 79 -6.94 -0.13 0.99
C VAL A 79 -8.30 -0.17 0.27
N CYS A 80 -8.49 -1.07 -0.70
CA CYS A 80 -9.78 -1.26 -1.39
C CYS A 80 -10.95 -1.49 -0.43
N GLN A 81 -10.77 -2.38 0.55
CA GLN A 81 -11.77 -2.61 1.59
C GLN A 81 -12.06 -1.35 2.41
N LEU A 82 -11.02 -0.60 2.77
CA LEU A 82 -11.15 0.61 3.58
C LEU A 82 -11.82 1.76 2.83
N THR A 83 -11.60 1.87 1.52
CA THR A 83 -12.16 2.91 0.66
C THR A 83 -13.51 2.51 0.04
N GLY A 84 -13.98 1.29 0.26
CA GLY A 84 -15.19 0.76 -0.38
C GLY A 84 -15.05 0.63 -1.90
N THR A 85 -13.82 0.52 -2.41
CA THR A 85 -13.54 0.39 -3.85
C THR A 85 -13.37 -1.09 -4.20
N ALA A 86 -14.13 -1.57 -5.19
CA ALA A 86 -13.91 -2.91 -5.73
C ALA A 86 -12.48 -3.00 -6.29
N PRO A 87 -11.72 -4.04 -5.95
CA PRO A 87 -10.37 -4.16 -6.46
C PRO A 87 -10.42 -4.41 -7.96
N ALA A 88 -9.67 -3.63 -8.72
CA ALA A 88 -9.61 -3.66 -10.17
C ALA A 88 -8.25 -4.22 -10.58
N TRP A 89 -8.27 -5.46 -11.03
CA TRP A 89 -7.13 -6.24 -11.47
C TRP A 89 -7.40 -6.46 -12.95
N THR A 90 -6.38 -6.29 -13.78
CA THR A 90 -6.44 -6.75 -15.16
C THR A 90 -6.43 -8.28 -15.12
N VAL A 91 -7.61 -8.89 -15.06
CA VAL A 91 -7.72 -10.33 -15.34
C VAL A 91 -7.40 -10.43 -16.83
N PRO A 92 -6.38 -11.19 -17.27
CA PRO A 92 -6.22 -11.46 -18.68
C PRO A 92 -7.55 -12.01 -19.17
N ASP A 93 -8.05 -11.47 -20.29
CA ASP A 93 -9.28 -11.94 -20.89
C ASP A 93 -9.14 -13.45 -21.05
N LEU A 94 -9.85 -14.22 -20.23
CA LEU A 94 -10.05 -15.65 -20.46
C LEU A 94 -11.09 -15.77 -21.58
N GLY A 95 -10.81 -15.11 -22.70
CA GLY A 95 -11.67 -15.03 -23.84
C GLY A 95 -11.85 -16.41 -24.42
N SER A 96 -13.12 -16.78 -24.60
CA SER A 96 -13.56 -17.57 -25.74
C SER A 96 -12.87 -18.93 -25.93
N ARG A 97 -13.17 -19.88 -25.04
CA ARG A 97 -13.19 -21.31 -25.38
C ARG A 97 -14.44 -21.96 -24.79
N ILE A 98 -15.59 -21.66 -25.37
CA ILE A 98 -16.76 -22.55 -25.41
C ILE A 98 -17.32 -22.45 -26.83
#